data_AF-A0A183U6X6-F1
#
_entry.id   AF-A0A183U6X6-F1
#
_cell.length_a   1.000
_cell.length_b   1.000
_cell.length_c   1.000
_cell.angle_alpha   90.00
_cell.angle_beta   90.00
_cell.angle_gamma   90.00
#
_symmetry.space_group_name_H-M   'P 1'
#
loop_
_entity.id
_entity.type
_entity.pdbx_description
1 polymer ?
#
loop_
_entity_poly.entity_id
_entity_poly.type
_entity_poly.pdbx_seq_one_letter_code
_entity_poly.pdbx_strand_id
1 'polypeptide(L)'
;MLVYLVLMTSCMMVVIGRPRPKEDVPVVIRNCTVVINGVTRPSVAPSSCKNYFSDSDCASVFAISADIQRENAIETNDYKVNGMCYSPVGDVIGIRCRSMCGLCCEPPPGKKSI
;
A
#
# COMPACT_ATOMS: atom_id res chain seq x y z
N MET A 1 -11.61 36.02 23.52
CA MET A 1 -12.55 36.50 24.56
C MET A 1 -13.93 35.92 24.25
N LEU A 2 -14.27 34.77 24.82
CA LEU A 2 -15.60 34.48 25.37
C LEU A 2 -15.46 33.21 26.22
N VAL A 3 -15.80 33.36 27.49
CA VAL A 3 -15.77 32.36 28.55
C VAL A 3 -17.06 31.56 28.47
N TYR A 4 -17.02 30.24 28.63
CA TYR A 4 -18.07 29.54 29.36
C TYR A 4 -17.47 28.45 30.24
N LEU A 5 -17.39 28.78 31.53
CA LEU A 5 -17.18 27.85 32.63
C LEU A 5 -18.56 27.29 32.99
N VAL A 6 -18.81 26.01 32.72
CA VAL A 6 -19.95 25.28 33.30
C VAL A 6 -19.38 24.03 33.96
N LEU A 7 -19.29 24.11 35.29
CA LEU A 7 -19.07 22.96 36.16
C LEU A 7 -20.24 22.00 36.01
N MET A 8 -19.98 20.79 35.49
CA MET A 8 -20.74 19.60 35.86
C MET A 8 -19.83 18.37 35.80
N THR A 9 -19.65 17.77 36.96
CA THR A 9 -19.05 16.46 37.22
C THR A 9 -19.70 15.38 36.36
N SER A 10 -18.94 14.84 35.41
CA SER A 10 -19.18 13.54 34.76
C SER A 10 -17.86 13.14 34.11
N CYS A 11 -17.41 11.90 34.30
CA CYS A 11 -16.17 11.35 33.76
C CYS A 11 -16.01 11.67 32.27
N MET A 12 -15.25 12.72 31.93
CA MET A 12 -14.79 12.95 30.58
C MET A 12 -13.74 11.87 30.31
N MET A 13 -14.16 10.82 29.61
CA MET A 13 -13.23 9.93 28.94
C MET A 13 -12.37 10.81 28.02
N VAL A 14 -11.11 11.01 28.40
CA VAL A 14 -10.12 11.53 27.47
C VAL A 14 -9.95 10.44 26.43
N VAL A 15 -10.71 10.54 25.33
CA VAL A 15 -10.40 9.80 24.12
C VAL A 15 -9.11 10.40 23.61
N ILE A 16 -7.98 9.86 24.09
CA ILE A 16 -6.68 10.08 23.48
C ILE A 16 -6.84 9.53 22.07
N GLY A 17 -7.07 10.42 21.11
CA GLY A 17 -7.05 10.06 19.71
C GLY A 17 -5.75 9.30 19.47
N ARG A 18 -5.86 8.02 19.09
CA ARG A 18 -4.70 7.21 18.71
C ARG A 18 -3.91 8.04 17.68
N PRO A 19 -2.57 8.11 17.79
CA PRO A 19 -1.77 8.71 16.74
C PRO A 19 -2.20 8.05 15.42
N ARG A 20 -2.62 8.87 14.44
CA ARG A 20 -2.94 8.34 13.11
C ARG A 20 -1.70 7.57 12.63
N PRO A 21 -1.85 6.33 12.12
CA PRO A 21 -0.74 5.59 11.56
C PRO A 21 0.00 6.50 10.56
N LYS A 22 1.34 6.39 10.52
CA LYS A 22 2.15 7.08 9.52
C LYS A 22 1.53 6.85 8.15
N GLU A 23 1.24 7.97 7.51
CA GLU A 23 0.32 8.16 6.40
C GLU A 23 0.47 7.10 5.30
N ASP A 24 -0.62 6.37 5.05
CA ASP A 24 -0.88 5.58 3.85
C ASP A 24 -0.85 6.52 2.64
N VAL A 25 0.32 6.89 2.13
CA VAL A 25 0.42 7.69 0.91
C VAL A 25 0.45 6.72 -0.27
N PRO A 26 -0.69 6.50 -0.97
CA PRO A 26 -0.69 5.65 -2.14
C PRO A 26 0.10 6.33 -3.25
N VAL A 27 0.94 5.56 -3.93
CA VAL A 27 1.75 6.03 -5.06
C VAL A 27 1.52 5.12 -6.25
N VAL A 28 1.57 5.69 -7.45
CA VAL A 28 1.54 4.90 -8.68
C VAL A 28 2.74 3.96 -8.71
N ILE A 29 2.49 2.70 -9.06
CA ILE A 29 3.52 1.68 -9.16
C ILE A 29 4.55 2.06 -10.25
N ARG A 30 5.84 1.82 -9.95
CA ARG A 30 6.97 2.21 -10.82
C ARG A 30 7.74 1.02 -11.39
N ASN A 31 7.67 -0.12 -10.71
CA ASN A 31 8.45 -1.32 -11.04
C ASN A 31 7.53 -2.43 -11.53
N CYS A 32 8.05 -3.30 -12.41
CA CYS A 32 7.29 -4.41 -12.98
C CYS A 32 5.98 -3.96 -13.64
N THR A 33 6.02 -2.85 -14.38
CA THR A 33 4.83 -2.21 -14.97
C THR A 33 4.75 -2.35 -16.49
N VAL A 34 3.54 -2.18 -17.00
CA VAL A 34 3.20 -1.96 -18.41
C VAL A 34 2.27 -0.76 -18.51
N VAL A 35 2.33 -0.04 -19.62
CA VAL A 35 1.40 1.06 -19.89
C VAL A 35 0.36 0.58 -20.90
N ILE A 36 -0.91 0.55 -20.49
CA ILE A 36 -2.03 0.12 -21.33
C ILE A 36 -2.99 1.29 -21.44
N ASN A 37 -3.23 1.77 -22.66
CA ASN A 37 -4.11 2.93 -22.93
C ASN A 37 -3.75 4.18 -22.08
N GLY A 38 -2.45 4.41 -21.85
CA GLY A 38 -1.96 5.55 -21.07
C GLY A 38 -1.99 5.36 -19.54
N VAL A 39 -2.42 4.19 -19.05
CA VAL A 39 -2.53 3.86 -17.63
C VAL A 39 -1.42 2.90 -17.22
N THR A 40 -0.77 3.15 -16.09
CA THR A 40 0.29 2.32 -15.54
C THR A 40 -0.29 1.16 -14.72
N ARG A 41 -0.05 -0.07 -15.18
CA ARG A 41 -0.53 -1.30 -14.57
C ARG A 41 0.63 -2.25 -14.28
N PRO A 42 0.48 -3.19 -13.33
CA PRO A 42 1.48 -4.23 -13.14
C PRO A 42 1.50 -5.15 -14.36
N SER A 43 2.71 -5.50 -14.81
CA SER A 43 2.96 -6.43 -15.93
C SER A 43 2.38 -7.82 -15.67
N VAL A 44 2.41 -8.27 -14.41
CA VAL A 44 1.78 -9.50 -13.93
C VAL A 44 0.89 -9.15 -12.77
N ALA A 45 -0.27 -9.80 -12.65
CA ALA A 45 -1.16 -9.62 -11.53
C ALA A 45 -0.39 -9.77 -10.19
N PRO A 46 -0.49 -8.80 -9.26
CA PRO A 46 0.33 -8.83 -8.04
C PRO A 46 0.07 -10.07 -7.16
N SER A 47 -1.13 -10.65 -7.23
CA SER A 47 -1.48 -11.91 -6.58
C SER A 47 -0.76 -13.15 -7.15
N SER A 48 -0.14 -13.05 -8.33
CA SER A 48 0.53 -14.17 -8.98
C SER A 48 1.94 -14.44 -8.46
N CYS A 49 2.58 -13.49 -7.76
CA CYS A 49 3.88 -13.76 -7.15
C CYS A 49 3.77 -14.09 -5.66
N LYS A 50 4.61 -15.04 -5.23
CA LYS A 50 4.65 -15.51 -3.86
C LYS A 50 5.47 -14.56 -2.98
N ASN A 51 4.91 -14.21 -1.83
CA ASN A 51 5.65 -13.53 -0.78
C ASN A 51 6.56 -14.51 -0.03
N TYR A 52 7.71 -14.02 0.43
CA TYR A 52 8.55 -14.76 1.36
C TYR A 52 7.99 -14.68 2.78
N PHE A 53 7.54 -13.49 3.19
CA PHE A 53 6.82 -13.30 4.46
C PHE A 53 5.33 -13.61 4.31
N SER A 54 4.66 -13.78 5.45
CA SER A 54 3.21 -13.98 5.47
C SER A 54 2.48 -12.72 4.99
N ASP A 55 1.27 -12.88 4.47
CA ASP A 55 0.47 -11.74 4.03
C ASP A 55 0.15 -10.78 5.18
N SER A 56 -0.02 -11.29 6.42
CA SER A 56 -0.21 -10.44 7.60
C SER A 56 1.03 -9.60 7.93
N ASP A 57 2.23 -10.18 7.83
CA ASP A 57 3.48 -9.45 8.10
C ASP A 57 3.69 -8.37 7.04
N CYS A 58 3.45 -8.70 5.78
CA CYS A 58 3.53 -7.74 4.69
C CYS A 58 2.47 -6.63 4.82
N ALA A 59 1.24 -6.97 5.21
CA ALA A 59 0.16 -6.00 5.41
C ALA A 59 0.49 -4.99 6.51
N SER A 60 1.21 -5.40 7.56
CA SER A 60 1.60 -4.50 8.64
C SER A 60 2.45 -3.31 8.20
N VAL A 61 3.08 -3.40 7.01
CA VAL A 61 3.98 -2.39 6.45
C VAL A 61 3.43 -1.78 5.15
N PHE A 62 2.86 -2.60 4.28
CA PHE A 62 2.51 -2.21 2.90
C PHE A 62 1.02 -2.27 2.59
N ALA A 63 0.16 -2.52 3.58
CA ALA A 63 -1.28 -2.44 3.35
C ALA A 63 -1.65 -1.09 2.74
N ILE A 64 -2.65 -1.12 1.87
CA ILE A 64 -3.31 0.04 1.31
C ILE A 64 -4.77 0.01 1.73
N SER A 65 -5.39 1.18 1.84
CA SER A 65 -6.79 1.27 2.25
C SER A 65 -7.72 0.52 1.29
N ALA A 66 -8.89 0.10 1.78
CA ALA A 66 -9.89 -0.57 0.96
C ALA A 66 -10.33 0.27 -0.25
N ASP A 67 -10.24 1.59 -0.15
CA ASP A 67 -10.60 2.51 -1.23
C ASP A 67 -9.60 2.40 -2.38
N ILE A 68 -8.30 2.37 -2.08
CA ILE A 68 -7.25 2.16 -3.08
C ILE A 68 -7.33 0.75 -3.67
N GLN A 69 -7.67 -0.26 -2.87
CA GLN A 69 -7.90 -1.61 -3.41
C GLN A 69 -9.02 -1.63 -4.44
N ARG A 70 -10.13 -0.91 -4.18
CA ARG A 70 -11.24 -0.77 -5.14
C ARG A 70 -10.84 0.04 -6.36
N GLU A 71 -10.09 1.13 -6.20
CA GLU A 71 -9.54 1.89 -7.33
C GLU A 71 -8.64 1.03 -8.22
N ASN A 72 -7.79 0.19 -7.62
CA ASN A 72 -6.88 -0.71 -8.33
C ASN A 72 -7.61 -1.79 -9.14
N ALA A 73 -8.81 -2.18 -8.71
CA ALA A 73 -9.66 -3.13 -9.44
C ALA A 73 -10.22 -2.56 -10.74
N ILE A 74 -10.21 -1.23 -10.91
CA ILE A 74 -10.62 -0.56 -12.15
C ILE A 74 -9.43 -0.51 -13.10
N GLU A 75 -9.52 -1.18 -14.25
CA GLU A 75 -8.39 -1.32 -15.20
C GLU A 75 -7.97 -0.01 -15.85
N THR A 76 -8.87 0.97 -15.92
CA THR A 76 -8.59 2.30 -16.47
C THR A 76 -7.90 3.24 -15.47
N ASN A 77 -7.60 2.78 -14.26
CA ASN A 77 -6.91 3.55 -13.25
C ASN A 77 -5.47 3.07 -13.07
N ASP A 78 -4.57 4.03 -12.81
CA ASP A 78 -3.20 3.72 -12.44
C ASP A 78 -3.20 2.83 -11.19
N TYR A 79 -2.43 1.76 -11.23
CA TYR A 79 -2.30 0.87 -10.09
C TYR A 79 -1.45 1.54 -9.01
N LYS A 80 -1.96 1.59 -7.78
CA LYS A 80 -1.30 2.23 -6.65
C LYS A 80 -0.85 1.21 -5.61
N VAL A 81 0.30 1.45 -5.02
CA VAL A 81 0.86 0.67 -3.89
C VAL A 81 1.13 1.61 -2.72
N ASN A 82 1.44 1.06 -1.56
CA ASN A 82 1.86 1.87 -0.41
C ASN A 82 3.19 2.56 -0.74
N GLY A 83 3.29 3.88 -0.52
CA GLY A 83 4.50 4.67 -0.74
C GLY A 83 5.74 4.12 -0.01
N MET A 84 5.54 3.38 1.08
CA MET A 84 6.62 2.71 1.78
C MET A 84 7.40 1.76 0.89
N CYS A 85 6.78 1.17 -0.15
CA CYS A 85 7.44 0.30 -1.13
C CYS A 85 8.63 0.96 -1.86
N TYR A 86 8.73 2.29 -1.86
CA TYR A 86 9.84 3.05 -2.48
C TYR A 86 10.67 3.84 -1.47
N SER A 87 10.56 3.49 -0.19
CA SER A 87 11.46 4.01 0.84
C SER A 87 12.68 3.11 1.01
N PRO A 88 13.76 3.61 1.64
CA PRO A 88 14.93 2.77 1.94
C PRO A 88 14.59 1.50 2.73
N VAL A 89 13.60 1.55 3.62
CA VAL A 89 13.12 0.37 4.37
C VAL A 89 12.32 -0.57 3.48
N GLY A 90 11.45 0.00 2.64
CA GLY A 90 10.63 -0.76 1.70
C GLY A 90 11.42 -1.42 0.59
N ASP A 91 12.55 -0.87 0.16
CA ASP A 91 13.41 -1.53 -0.84
C ASP A 91 13.94 -2.87 -0.31
N VAL A 92 14.21 -2.97 0.99
CA VAL A 92 14.69 -4.20 1.63
C VAL A 92 13.55 -5.19 1.90
N ILE A 93 12.44 -4.71 2.48
CA ILE A 93 11.33 -5.57 2.91
C ILE A 93 10.38 -5.89 1.74
N GLY A 94 10.16 -4.94 0.84
CA GLY A 94 9.24 -5.05 -0.30
C GLY A 94 9.62 -6.18 -1.26
N ILE A 95 10.91 -6.49 -1.42
CA ILE A 95 11.38 -7.66 -2.19
C ILE A 95 10.93 -8.98 -1.55
N ARG A 96 10.66 -9.01 -0.24
CA ARG A 96 10.09 -10.16 0.47
C ARG A 96 8.56 -10.15 0.48
N CYS A 97 7.94 -9.01 0.21
CA CYS A 97 6.49 -8.77 0.15
C CYS A 97 6.05 -8.37 -1.27
N ARG A 98 6.53 -9.12 -2.26
CA ARG A 98 6.45 -8.76 -3.68
C ARG A 98 5.04 -8.48 -4.16
N SER A 99 4.05 -9.22 -3.68
CA SER A 99 2.65 -9.03 -4.12
C SER A 99 2.10 -7.67 -3.70
N MET A 100 2.44 -7.17 -2.52
CA MET A 100 1.91 -5.90 -2.02
C MET A 100 2.58 -4.67 -2.64
N CYS A 101 3.85 -4.80 -3.01
CA CYS A 101 4.58 -3.75 -3.73
C CYS A 101 4.51 -3.90 -5.25
N GLY A 102 3.72 -4.87 -5.76
CA GLY A 102 3.57 -5.14 -7.19
C GLY A 102 4.88 -5.51 -7.90
N LEU A 103 5.82 -6.12 -7.20
CA LEU A 103 7.12 -6.53 -7.72
C LEU A 103 7.06 -7.90 -8.44
N CYS A 104 5.92 -8.21 -9.04
CA CYS A 104 5.71 -9.37 -9.90
C CYS A 104 6.04 -8.97 -11.33
N CYS A 105 7.29 -9.11 -11.74
CA CYS A 105 7.73 -8.89 -13.11
C CYS A 105 7.53 -10.18 -13.92
N GLU A 106 7.20 -10.06 -15.21
CA GLU A 106 7.47 -11.14 -16.17
C GLU A 106 8.98 -11.46 -16.15
N PRO A 107 9.38 -12.74 -16.26
CA PRO A 107 10.79 -13.04 -16.51
C PRO A 107 11.19 -12.34 -17.82
N PRO A 108 12.40 -11.73 -17.89
CA PRO A 108 12.83 -11.04 -19.10
C PRO A 108 12.74 -12.00 -20.30
N PRO A 109 12.30 -11.52 -21.48
CA PRO A 109 12.14 -12.36 -22.66
C PRO A 109 13.46 -13.09 -22.93
N GLY A 110 13.44 -14.43 -22.82
CA GLY A 110 14.61 -15.29 -23.00
C GLY A 110 15.10 -16.03 -21.75
N LYS A 111 14.59 -15.74 -20.54
CA LYS A 111 14.84 -16.58 -19.36
C LYS A 111 13.60 -17.41 -19.04
N LYS A 112 13.55 -18.65 -19.55
CA LYS A 112 12.65 -19.67 -18.99
C LYS A 112 12.99 -19.82 -17.51
N SER A 113 12.00 -19.68 -16.63
CA SER A 113 12.12 -20.13 -15.25
C SER A 113 12.49 -21.61 -15.28
N ILE A 114 13.69 -21.92 -14.79
CA ILE A 114 14.21 -23.28 -14.63
C ILE A 114 13.49 -23.94 -13.45
#